data_AF-A0A061N5E4-F1
#
_entry.id   AF-A0A061N5E4-F1
#
_cell.length_a   1.000
_cell.length_b   1.000
_cell.length_c   1.000
_cell.angle_alpha   90.00
_cell.angle_beta   90.00
_cell.angle_gamma   90.00
#
_symmetry.space_group_name_H-M   'P 1'
#
loop_
_entity.id
_entity.type
_entity.pdbx_description
1 polymer ?
#
loop_
_entity_poly.entity_id
_entity_poly.type
_entity_poly.pdbx_seq_one_letter_code
_entity_poly.pdbx_strand_id
1 'polypeptide(L)'
;MKKKKDFCQYVFVRGSLLVVFGSVIIFQSGRFGTFLGDYWLRFQAGGSAPSADYVFVTENFVRSIANVGVVLFTIGLLSLFATLIFQKYQADA
;
A
#
# COMPACT_ATOMS: atom_id res chain seq x y z
N MET A 1 15.21 -23.64 -19.43
CA MET A 1 15.56 -23.02 -18.12
C MET A 1 15.61 -21.50 -18.15
N LYS A 2 16.25 -20.84 -19.14
CA LYS A 2 16.44 -19.37 -19.18
C LYS A 2 15.17 -18.53 -18.95
N LYS A 3 14.08 -18.81 -19.70
CA LYS A 3 12.78 -18.11 -19.55
C LYS A 3 12.17 -18.17 -18.14
N LYS A 4 12.40 -19.25 -17.37
CA LYS A 4 11.86 -19.39 -16.01
C LYS A 4 12.60 -18.48 -15.01
N LYS A 5 13.91 -18.36 -15.18
CA LYS A 5 14.77 -17.50 -14.35
C LYS A 5 14.42 -16.02 -14.55
N ASP A 6 14.21 -15.61 -15.81
CA ASP A 6 13.82 -14.24 -16.17
C ASP A 6 12.45 -13.88 -15.57
N PHE A 7 11.49 -14.83 -15.56
CA PHE A 7 10.18 -14.63 -14.95
C PHE A 7 10.24 -14.47 -13.42
N CYS A 8 10.98 -15.34 -12.72
CA CYS A 8 11.14 -15.21 -11.27
C CYS A 8 11.82 -13.89 -10.87
N GLN A 9 12.83 -13.47 -11.63
CA GLN A 9 13.49 -12.19 -11.39
C GLN A 9 12.54 -11.01 -11.60
N TYR A 10 11.71 -11.07 -12.65
CA TYR A 10 10.68 -10.06 -12.90
C TYR A 10 9.66 -9.96 -11.76
N VAL A 11 9.13 -11.09 -11.29
CA VAL A 11 8.19 -11.13 -10.16
C VAL A 11 8.85 -10.64 -8.88
N PHE A 12 10.11 -11.01 -8.63
CA PHE A 12 10.86 -10.57 -7.46
C PHE A 12 11.04 -9.04 -7.43
N VAL A 13 11.45 -8.44 -8.54
CA VAL A 13 11.63 -6.98 -8.64
C VAL A 13 10.30 -6.26 -8.40
N ARG A 14 9.21 -6.71 -9.04
CA ARG A 14 7.90 -6.09 -8.86
C ARG A 14 7.32 -6.30 -7.46
N GLY A 15 7.48 -7.50 -6.90
CA GLY A 15 7.08 -7.80 -5.53
C GLY A 15 7.80 -6.90 -4.53
N SER A 16 9.11 -6.71 -4.70
CA SER A 16 9.91 -5.81 -3.86
C SER A 16 9.44 -4.37 -3.95
N LEU A 17 9.15 -3.88 -5.16
CA LEU A 17 8.58 -2.54 -5.34
C LEU A 17 7.22 -2.39 -4.65
N LEU A 18 6.33 -3.37 -4.76
CA LEU A 18 5.02 -3.35 -4.09
C LEU A 18 5.16 -3.31 -2.56
N VAL A 19 6.11 -4.07 -2.00
CA VAL A 19 6.41 -4.04 -0.56
C VAL A 19 6.91 -2.65 -0.13
N VAL A 20 7.86 -2.07 -0.86
CA VAL A 20 8.41 -0.75 -0.54
C VAL A 20 7.33 0.33 -0.65
N PHE A 21 6.62 0.39 -1.78
CA PHE A 21 5.55 1.36 -2.00
C PHE A 21 4.40 1.19 -1.00
N GLY A 22 3.96 -0.05 -0.76
CA GLY A 22 2.93 -0.36 0.23
C GLY A 22 3.33 0.12 1.62
N SER A 23 4.58 -0.14 2.03
CA SER A 23 5.11 0.36 3.31
C SER A 23 5.07 1.88 3.39
N VAL A 24 5.59 2.58 2.37
CA VAL A 24 5.59 4.04 2.32
C VAL A 24 4.16 4.60 2.44
N ILE A 25 3.19 4.01 1.74
CA ILE A 25 1.79 4.44 1.80
C ILE A 25 1.21 4.26 3.20
N ILE A 26 1.48 3.12 3.86
CA ILE A 26 1.03 2.86 5.24
C ILE A 26 1.58 3.94 6.19
N PHE A 27 2.89 4.21 6.16
CA PHE A 27 3.52 5.19 7.05
C PHE A 27 3.10 6.63 6.75
N GLN A 28 2.84 6.97 5.49
CA GLN A 28 2.41 8.32 5.10
C GLN A 28 0.89 8.50 5.15
N SER A 29 0.11 7.45 5.44
CA SER A 29 -1.36 7.48 5.44
C SER A 29 -1.94 8.57 6.35
N GLY A 30 -1.35 8.79 7.51
CA GLY A 30 -1.73 9.88 8.42
C GLY A 30 -1.64 11.26 7.76
N ARG A 31 -0.49 11.57 7.14
CA ARG A 31 -0.25 12.87 6.49
C ARG A 31 -1.14 13.09 5.27
N PHE A 32 -1.33 12.05 4.46
CA PHE A 32 -2.23 12.13 3.31
C PHE A 32 -3.69 12.26 3.75
N GLY A 33 -4.10 11.53 4.79
CA GLY A 33 -5.44 11.60 5.32
C GLY A 33 -5.77 12.95 5.95
N THR A 34 -4.85 13.54 6.71
CA THR A 34 -5.02 14.92 7.22
C THR A 34 -5.06 15.94 6.10
N PHE A 35 -4.20 15.82 5.09
CA PHE A 35 -4.22 16.71 3.93
C PHE A 35 -5.57 16.65 3.18
N LEU A 36 -6.14 15.46 3.00
CA LEU A 36 -7.46 15.28 2.39
C LEU A 36 -8.59 15.79 3.29
N GLY A 37 -8.48 15.61 4.61
CA GLY A 37 -9.39 16.19 5.58
C GLY A 37 -9.41 17.73 5.51
N ASP A 38 -8.23 18.36 5.52
CA ASP A 38 -8.07 19.81 5.36
C ASP A 38 -8.63 20.29 4.03
N TYR A 39 -8.38 19.54 2.96
CA TYR A 39 -8.92 19.84 1.63
C TYR A 39 -10.44 19.77 1.63
N TRP A 40 -11.02 18.69 2.17
CA TRP A 40 -12.47 18.52 2.30
C TRP A 40 -13.12 19.65 3.10
N LEU A 41 -12.48 20.10 4.18
CA LEU A 41 -12.97 21.21 5.02
C LEU A 41 -13.15 22.52 4.22
N ARG A 42 -12.28 22.78 3.23
CA ARG A 42 -12.38 23.96 2.36
C ARG A 42 -13.62 23.98 1.47
N PHE A 43 -14.25 22.83 1.25
CA PHE A 43 -15.49 22.71 0.47
C PHE A 43 -16.75 22.73 1.33
N GLN A 44 -16.61 22.80 2.66
CA GLN A 44 -17.74 22.99 3.56
C GLN A 44 -18.20 24.45 3.55
N ALA A 45 -19.50 24.67 3.75
CA ALA A 45 -20.09 26.00 3.78
C ALA A 45 -19.40 26.85 4.88
N GLY A 46 -18.67 27.88 4.46
CA GLY A 46 -17.92 28.75 5.37
C GLY A 46 -16.54 28.23 5.79
N GLY A 47 -16.04 27.13 5.22
CA GLY A 47 -14.71 26.58 5.55
C GLY A 47 -14.61 26.02 6.96
N SER A 48 -15.76 25.71 7.57
CA SER A 48 -15.87 25.21 8.93
C SER A 48 -16.78 24.00 8.98
N ALA A 49 -16.44 23.04 9.82
CA ALA A 49 -17.26 21.88 10.14
C ALA A 49 -17.21 21.63 11.64
N PRO A 50 -18.24 20.99 12.23
CA PRO A 50 -18.14 20.44 13.57
C PRO A 50 -16.87 19.58 13.71
N SER A 51 -16.19 19.68 14.85
CA SER A 51 -14.94 18.95 15.09
C SER A 51 -15.11 17.44 14.96
N ALA A 52 -16.25 16.90 15.39
CA ALA A 52 -16.59 15.49 15.27
C ALA A 52 -16.63 15.03 13.81
N ASP A 53 -17.21 15.83 12.91
CA ASP A 53 -17.34 15.49 11.49
C ASP A 53 -15.98 15.54 10.79
N TYR A 54 -15.17 16.56 11.09
CA TYR A 54 -13.81 16.67 10.57
C TYR A 54 -12.95 15.48 10.97
N VAL A 55 -12.99 15.08 12.25
CA VAL A 55 -12.24 13.92 12.77
C VAL A 55 -12.71 12.65 12.08
N PHE A 56 -14.02 12.43 11.97
CA PHE A 56 -14.58 11.24 11.32
C PHE A 56 -14.13 11.13 9.85
N VAL A 57 -14.22 12.21 9.08
CA VAL A 57 -13.82 12.23 7.66
C VAL A 57 -12.31 12.02 7.52
N THR A 58 -11.50 12.69 8.34
CA THR A 58 -10.04 12.57 8.32
C THR A 58 -9.60 11.15 8.66
N GLU A 59 -10.16 10.55 9.71
CA GLU A 59 -9.88 9.15 10.07
C GLU A 59 -10.25 8.18 8.95
N ASN A 60 -11.37 8.40 8.27
CA ASN A 60 -11.78 7.58 7.14
C ASN A 60 -10.80 7.68 5.96
N PHE A 61 -10.27 8.87 5.67
CA PHE A 61 -9.21 9.02 4.67
C PHE A 61 -7.93 8.30 5.09
N VAL A 62 -7.47 8.49 6.33
CA VAL A 62 -6.28 7.82 6.87
C VAL A 62 -6.43 6.30 6.76
N ARG A 63 -7.55 5.74 7.25
CA ARG A 63 -7.82 4.29 7.20
C ARG A 63 -7.90 3.77 5.77
N SER A 64 -8.58 4.48 4.87
CA SER A 64 -8.70 4.07 3.46
C SER A 64 -7.32 4.02 2.79
N ILE A 65 -6.49 5.04 2.98
CA ILE A 65 -5.13 5.08 2.41
C ILE A 65 -4.25 3.98 3.01
N ALA A 66 -4.31 3.80 4.34
CA ALA A 66 -3.58 2.74 5.02
C ALA A 66 -3.99 1.35 4.49
N ASN A 67 -5.29 1.10 4.28
CA ASN A 67 -5.79 -0.16 3.73
C ASN A 67 -5.23 -0.44 2.33
N VAL A 68 -5.18 0.58 1.45
CA VAL A 68 -4.54 0.43 0.12
C VAL A 68 -3.07 0.04 0.27
N GLY A 69 -2.34 0.70 1.18
CA GLY A 69 -0.95 0.36 1.47
C GLY A 69 -0.77 -1.07 1.99
N VAL A 70 -1.64 -1.52 2.91
CA VAL A 70 -1.64 -2.89 3.46
C VAL A 70 -1.89 -3.93 2.37
N VAL A 71 -2.84 -3.68 1.45
CA VAL A 71 -3.11 -4.59 0.33
C VAL A 71 -1.89 -4.71 -0.58
N LEU A 72 -1.29 -3.59 -0.98
CA LEU A 72 -0.09 -3.58 -1.82
C LEU A 72 1.09 -4.30 -1.15
N PHE A 73 1.32 -4.01 0.13
CA PHE A 73 2.35 -4.64 0.93
C PHE A 73 2.15 -6.16 1.03
N THR A 74 0.92 -6.59 1.32
CA THR A 74 0.58 -8.00 1.48
C THR A 74 0.73 -8.78 0.17
N ILE A 75 0.22 -8.23 -0.94
CA ILE A 75 0.39 -8.85 -2.28
C ILE A 75 1.87 -8.91 -2.66
N GLY A 76 2.64 -7.86 -2.35
CA GLY A 76 4.08 -7.84 -2.55
C GLY A 76 4.79 -8.96 -1.78
N LEU A 77 4.51 -9.10 -0.48
CA LEU A 77 5.07 -10.17 0.35
C LEU A 77 4.69 -11.55 -0.18
N LEU A 78 3.41 -11.79 -0.48
CA LEU A 78 2.94 -13.07 -1.00
C LEU A 78 3.65 -13.42 -2.32
N SER A 79 3.86 -12.44 -3.19
CA SER A 79 4.58 -12.63 -4.46
C SER A 79 6.05 -13.01 -4.23
N LEU A 80 6.72 -12.38 -3.26
CA LEU A 80 8.10 -12.70 -2.90
C LEU A 80 8.20 -14.09 -2.28
N PHE A 81 7.33 -14.44 -1.34
CA PHE A 81 7.27 -15.77 -0.73
C PHE A 81 7.03 -16.86 -1.77
N ALA A 82 6.06 -16.67 -2.66
CA ALA A 82 5.78 -17.62 -3.73
C ALA A 82 7.00 -17.80 -4.66
N THR A 83 7.69 -16.71 -4.98
CA THR A 83 8.90 -16.77 -5.83
C THR A 83 10.02 -17.55 -5.16
N LEU A 84 10.27 -17.32 -3.86
CA LEU A 84 11.30 -18.02 -3.10
C LEU A 84 11.00 -19.52 -2.95
N ILE A 85 9.76 -19.86 -2.64
CA ILE A 85 9.31 -21.27 -2.53
C ILE A 85 9.50 -21.97 -3.87
N PHE A 86 9.07 -21.35 -4.98
CA PHE A 86 9.20 -21.93 -6.31
C PHE A 86 10.67 -22.11 -6.73
N GLN A 87 11.54 -21.17 -6.39
CA GLN A 87 12.98 -21.30 -6.64
C GLN A 87 13.59 -22.45 -5.84
N LYS A 88 13.22 -22.60 -4.56
CA LYS A 88 13.68 -23.72 -3.73
C LYS A 88 13.25 -25.07 -4.30
N TYR A 89 11.97 -25.23 -4.67
CA TYR A 89 11.48 -26.46 -5.29
C TYR A 89 12.20 -26.82 -6.59
N GLN A 90 12.68 -25.85 -7.36
CA GLN A 90 13.47 -26.12 -8.57
C GLN A 90 14.94 -26.46 -8.29
N ALA A 91 15.48 -26.07 -7.13
CA ALA A 91 16.84 -26.44 -6.74
C ALA A 91 16.91 -27.88 -6.20
N ASP A 92 15.81 -28.35 -5.59
CA ASP A 92 15.70 -29.68 -4.99
C ASP A 92 15.24 -30.78 -5.99
N ALA A 93 14.90 -30.41 -7.23
CA ALA A 93 14.37 -31.29 -8.30
C ALA A 93 15.36 -31.45 -9.46
#